data_AF-A0A9E2TVG8-F1
#
_entry.id   AF-A0A9E2TVG8-F1
#
_cell.length_a   1.000
_cell.length_b   1.000
_cell.length_c   1.000
_cell.angle_alpha   90.00
_cell.angle_beta   90.00
_cell.angle_gamma   90.00
#
_symmetry.space_group_name_H-M   'P 1'
#
loop_
_entity.id
_entity.type
_entity.pdbx_description
1 polymer ?
#
loop_
_entity_poly.entity_id
_entity_poly.type
_entity_poly.pdbx_seq_one_letter_code
_entity_poly.pdbx_strand_id
1 'polypeptide(L)'
;MAEPLKHQFGPDVPRAIAKMVAGVWPTFPRAAFVRSALEGYEAFELMPRGWKIAQVLRRYLPTDYPKAVEILLASLDQPIRRRAGQGMTSFLFLPHVLFVAEYGLEHFEPSMHAQYVLTQRFTAEFSIRRYLERHPRATLARLAEWATDPSEDVRRLVSEGTRPRLPWAARLRAFQADPRPVLALLEWLKDDPSLYVRRSVANNLNDIGKDHPALLIETARRWLGEATEERRWIVRHALRSAVKRGDAEALALLGYGRAGSVALRRIEIAPSPVSIGSVVTIACDLVNHATVPQRLLADLRVSYVKANGTATPKVFKLKAVELPARAAVRLGKRLSLSQLTTRTHYPGLHRVELLVNGRPHSLGTFHLIAAARRRPTSA
;
A
#
# COMPACT_ATOMS: atom_id res chain seq x y z
N MET A 1 22.73 -2.35 -4.19
CA MET A 1 21.39 -2.71 -3.67
C MET A 1 21.04 -1.70 -2.59
N ALA A 2 19.78 -1.27 -2.50
CA ALA A 2 19.36 -0.44 -1.37
C ALA A 2 19.52 -1.22 -0.06
N GLU A 3 19.97 -0.56 1.00
CA GLU A 3 20.14 -1.18 2.31
C GLU A 3 18.79 -1.67 2.89
N PRO A 4 18.73 -2.85 3.53
CA PRO A 4 17.51 -3.34 4.17
C PRO A 4 16.95 -2.34 5.18
N LEU A 5 15.62 -2.11 5.14
CA LEU A 5 14.94 -1.13 6.00
C LEU A 5 15.22 -1.35 7.49
N LYS A 6 15.38 -2.62 7.93
CA LYS A 6 15.70 -2.97 9.32
C LYS A 6 17.00 -2.35 9.84
N HIS A 7 17.98 -2.05 9.00
CA HIS A 7 19.25 -1.45 9.44
C HIS A 7 19.08 0.03 9.82
N GLN A 8 18.03 0.70 9.32
CA GLN A 8 17.64 2.04 9.76
C GLN A 8 16.85 2.02 11.09
N PHE A 9 16.66 0.83 11.67
CA PHE A 9 16.03 0.57 12.97
C PHE A 9 17.01 -0.18 13.90
N GLY A 10 18.19 0.41 14.06
CA GLY A 10 19.33 -0.17 14.75
C GLY A 10 19.32 0.04 16.27
N PRO A 11 20.47 -0.21 16.93
CA PRO A 11 20.61 -0.04 18.38
C PRO A 11 20.43 1.39 18.90
N ASP A 12 20.47 2.39 18.02
CA ASP A 12 20.18 3.79 18.34
C ASP A 12 18.73 3.99 18.78
N VAL A 13 17.79 3.19 18.27
CA VAL A 13 16.35 3.29 18.59
C VAL A 13 16.08 2.98 20.07
N PRO A 14 16.38 1.79 20.62
CA PRO A 14 16.14 1.53 22.05
C PRO A 14 16.95 2.47 22.95
N ARG A 15 18.13 2.94 22.54
CA ARG A 15 18.90 3.94 23.30
C ARG A 15 18.19 5.30 23.36
N ALA A 16 17.61 5.73 22.24
CA ALA A 16 16.83 6.97 22.16
C ALA A 16 15.58 6.86 23.03
N ILE A 17 14.81 5.78 22.91
CA ILE A 17 13.62 5.53 23.74
C ILE A 17 13.97 5.53 25.23
N ALA A 18 15.05 4.84 25.62
CA ALA A 18 15.50 4.83 27.02
C ALA A 18 15.83 6.22 27.56
N LYS A 19 16.42 7.08 26.72
CA LYS A 19 16.71 8.47 27.09
C LYS A 19 15.44 9.30 27.21
N MET A 20 14.50 9.15 26.27
CA MET A 20 13.22 9.85 26.28
C MET A 20 12.42 9.49 27.55
N VAL A 21 12.24 8.20 27.82
CA VAL A 21 11.49 7.74 29.00
C VAL A 21 12.15 8.21 30.29
N ALA A 22 13.48 8.11 30.41
CA ALA A 22 14.19 8.57 31.60
C ALA A 22 14.16 10.10 31.80
N GLY A 23 13.91 10.88 30.73
CA GLY A 23 13.74 12.33 30.82
C GLY A 23 12.48 12.75 31.57
N VAL A 24 11.46 11.87 31.62
CA VAL A 24 10.19 12.11 32.32
C VAL A 24 9.95 11.15 33.49
N TRP A 25 10.68 10.03 33.53
CA TRP A 25 10.65 9.04 34.61
C TRP A 25 12.08 8.71 35.07
N PRO A 26 12.67 9.51 35.96
CA PRO A 26 14.10 9.43 36.31
C PRO A 26 14.56 8.07 36.87
N THR A 27 13.65 7.31 37.48
CA THR A 27 13.94 5.98 38.02
C THR A 27 13.96 4.88 36.95
N PHE A 28 13.74 5.21 35.68
CA PHE A 28 13.80 4.25 34.57
C PHE A 28 15.22 3.63 34.45
N PRO A 29 15.37 2.30 34.54
CA PRO A 29 16.68 1.65 34.53
C PRO A 29 17.25 1.52 33.11
N ARG A 30 17.69 2.64 32.54
CA ARG A 30 18.12 2.80 31.13
C ARG A 30 19.07 1.70 30.64
N ALA A 31 20.13 1.41 31.41
CA ALA A 31 21.15 0.44 31.01
C ALA A 31 20.59 -0.98 30.92
N ALA A 32 19.74 -1.37 31.89
CA ALA A 32 19.10 -2.67 31.91
C ALA A 32 18.09 -2.81 30.77
N PHE A 33 17.27 -1.77 30.53
CA PHE A 33 16.34 -1.71 29.41
C PHE A 33 17.05 -1.89 28.06
N VAL A 34 18.10 -1.10 27.78
CA VAL A 34 18.82 -1.15 26.50
C VAL A 34 19.43 -2.53 26.29
N ARG A 35 20.05 -3.12 27.33
CA ARG A 35 20.62 -4.47 27.25
C ARG A 35 19.54 -5.52 26.92
N SER A 36 18.40 -5.50 27.61
CA SER A 36 17.29 -6.43 27.34
C SER A 36 16.66 -6.22 25.96
N ALA A 37 16.59 -4.99 25.47
CA ALA A 37 16.04 -4.67 24.15
C ALA A 37 16.96 -5.12 23.00
N LEU A 38 18.28 -5.09 23.22
CA LEU A 38 19.29 -5.46 22.21
C LEU A 38 19.64 -6.95 22.20
N GLU A 39 19.19 -7.72 23.19
CA GLU A 39 19.39 -9.16 23.23
C GLU A 39 18.71 -9.86 22.03
N GLY A 40 19.52 -10.52 21.19
CA GLY A 40 19.08 -11.22 19.97
C GLY A 40 18.61 -10.30 18.84
N TYR A 41 18.79 -8.99 18.97
CA TYR A 41 18.15 -7.97 18.11
C TYR A 41 18.55 -8.05 16.63
N GLU A 42 19.78 -8.49 16.33
CA GLU A 42 20.29 -8.56 14.96
C GLU A 42 19.59 -9.62 14.09
N ALA A 43 19.07 -10.68 14.71
CA ALA A 43 18.32 -11.72 13.99
C ALA A 43 16.92 -11.27 13.55
N PHE A 44 16.40 -10.18 14.10
CA PHE A 44 15.03 -9.73 13.85
C PHE A 44 14.91 -8.81 12.64
N GLU A 45 13.81 -9.00 11.89
CA GLU A 45 13.29 -8.02 10.92
C GLU A 45 12.61 -6.83 11.61
N LEU A 46 12.19 -5.82 10.85
CA LEU A 46 11.70 -4.55 11.38
C LEU A 46 10.53 -4.67 12.39
N MET A 47 9.45 -5.38 12.04
CA MET A 47 8.28 -5.50 12.93
C MET A 47 8.60 -6.27 14.22
N PRO A 48 9.27 -7.44 14.18
CA PRO A 48 9.73 -8.12 15.39
C PRO A 48 10.64 -7.26 16.30
N ARG A 49 11.50 -6.40 15.74
CA ARG A 49 12.29 -5.43 16.53
C ARG A 49 11.39 -4.47 17.30
N GLY A 50 10.36 -3.93 16.66
CA GLY A 50 9.36 -3.08 17.32
C GLY A 50 8.66 -3.78 18.48
N TRP A 51 8.21 -5.03 18.25
CA TRP A 51 7.55 -5.87 19.27
C TRP A 51 8.46 -6.18 20.45
N LYS A 52 9.72 -6.54 20.20
CA LYS A 52 10.72 -6.80 21.25
C LYS A 52 10.88 -5.58 22.15
N ILE A 53 11.01 -4.37 21.58
CA ILE A 53 11.15 -3.15 22.37
C ILE A 53 9.89 -2.87 23.19
N ALA A 54 8.69 -3.05 22.63
CA ALA A 54 7.42 -2.89 23.35
C ALA A 54 7.30 -3.85 24.55
N GLN A 55 7.69 -5.11 24.37
CA GLN A 55 7.71 -6.12 25.44
C GLN A 55 8.70 -5.75 26.55
N VAL A 56 9.88 -5.26 26.18
CA VAL A 56 10.89 -4.82 27.15
C VAL A 56 10.42 -3.54 27.86
N LEU A 57 9.75 -2.61 27.19
CA LEU A 57 9.11 -1.45 27.83
C LEU A 57 8.13 -1.91 28.92
N ARG A 58 7.29 -2.91 28.64
CA ARG A 58 6.34 -3.45 29.64
C ARG A 58 7.00 -4.01 30.89
N ARG A 59 8.20 -4.59 30.77
CA ARG A 59 8.96 -5.08 31.92
C ARG A 59 9.51 -3.96 32.81
N TYR A 60 9.86 -2.82 32.22
CA TYR A 60 10.56 -1.74 32.94
C TYR A 60 9.69 -0.50 33.23
N LEU A 61 8.46 -0.44 32.70
CA LEU A 61 7.44 0.55 33.05
C LEU A 61 6.55 0.02 34.19
N PRO A 62 5.75 0.89 34.85
CA PRO A 62 4.75 0.47 35.82
C PRO A 62 3.82 -0.63 35.30
N THR A 63 3.40 -1.53 36.19
CA THR A 63 2.43 -2.59 35.88
C THR A 63 1.04 -2.02 35.61
N ASP A 64 0.69 -0.91 36.27
CA ASP A 64 -0.50 -0.12 35.94
C ASP A 64 -0.38 0.48 34.53
N TYR A 65 -1.27 0.07 33.63
CA TYR A 65 -1.21 0.46 32.22
C TYR A 65 -1.46 1.97 32.01
N PRO A 66 -2.51 2.58 32.60
CA PRO A 66 -2.74 4.02 32.48
C PRO A 66 -1.50 4.85 32.84
N LYS A 67 -0.85 4.55 33.97
CA LYS A 67 0.41 5.21 34.35
C LYS A 67 1.55 4.94 33.37
N ALA A 68 1.69 3.70 32.89
CA ALA A 68 2.74 3.35 31.94
C ALA A 68 2.59 4.09 30.60
N VAL A 69 1.36 4.20 30.08
CA VAL A 69 1.10 4.90 28.82
C VAL A 69 1.25 6.41 28.98
N GLU A 70 0.86 6.98 30.12
CA GLU A 70 1.10 8.39 30.43
C GLU A 70 2.60 8.74 30.38
N ILE A 71 3.44 7.92 31.00
CA ILE A 71 4.91 8.08 30.94
C ILE A 71 5.41 8.01 29.49
N LEU A 72 4.90 7.06 28.70
CA LEU A 72 5.28 6.94 27.29
C LEU A 72 4.88 8.18 26.48
N LEU A 73 3.68 8.71 26.69
CA LEU A 73 3.19 9.90 25.99
C LEU A 73 3.98 11.15 26.40
N ALA A 74 4.26 11.33 27.69
CA ALA A 74 5.09 12.42 28.19
C ALA A 74 6.52 12.38 27.60
N SER A 75 7.03 11.19 27.28
CA SER A 75 8.37 11.03 26.70
C SER A 75 8.48 11.50 25.23
N LEU A 76 7.36 11.71 24.53
CA LEU A 76 7.35 12.03 23.10
C LEU A 76 7.93 13.42 22.78
N ASP A 77 7.86 14.35 23.73
CA ASP A 77 8.37 15.72 23.57
C ASP A 77 9.85 15.87 23.94
N GLN A 78 10.50 14.76 24.35
CA GLN A 78 11.92 14.78 24.68
C GLN A 78 12.78 14.96 23.43
N PRO A 79 13.89 15.74 23.50
CA PRO A 79 14.72 16.03 22.33
C PRO A 79 15.29 14.76 21.67
N ILE A 80 14.93 14.54 20.39
CA ILE A 80 15.44 13.43 19.58
C ILE A 80 16.73 13.86 18.89
N ARG A 81 17.89 13.41 19.39
CA ARG A 81 19.16 13.53 18.64
C ARG A 81 19.28 12.38 17.63
N ARG A 82 18.48 12.42 16.56
CA ARG A 82 18.65 11.54 15.39
C ARG A 82 19.06 12.41 14.20
N ARG A 83 20.13 12.04 13.47
CA ARG A 83 20.61 12.83 12.32
C ARG A 83 19.48 13.02 11.31
N ALA A 84 19.15 14.28 11.00
CA ALA A 84 18.20 14.64 9.97
C ALA A 84 18.69 14.05 8.62
N GLY A 85 17.81 13.33 7.92
CA GLY A 85 18.10 12.73 6.61
C GLY A 85 17.66 11.28 6.40
N GLN A 86 17.17 10.56 7.42
CA GLN A 86 16.65 9.21 7.25
C GLN A 86 15.11 9.21 7.28
N GLY A 87 14.45 8.76 6.22
CA GLY A 87 12.99 8.66 6.08
C GLY A 87 12.27 7.71 7.06
N MET A 88 12.94 7.32 8.14
CA MET A 88 12.49 6.40 9.19
C MET A 88 12.46 7.05 10.58
N THR A 89 12.68 8.36 10.71
CA THR A 89 12.73 9.04 12.02
C THR A 89 11.50 8.75 12.88
N SER A 90 10.30 8.80 12.30
CA SER A 90 9.04 8.53 12.99
C SER A 90 8.88 7.08 13.45
N PHE A 91 9.58 6.11 12.83
CA PHE A 91 9.53 4.71 13.28
C PHE A 91 10.06 4.52 14.70
N LEU A 92 10.78 5.50 15.26
CA LEU A 92 11.12 5.54 16.69
C LEU A 92 9.91 5.29 17.60
N PHE A 93 8.72 5.69 17.16
CA PHE A 93 7.47 5.51 17.90
C PHE A 93 6.73 4.20 17.62
N LEU A 94 7.22 3.35 16.70
CA LEU A 94 6.64 2.03 16.43
C LEU A 94 6.48 1.19 17.73
N PRO A 95 7.48 1.09 18.62
CA PRO A 95 7.32 0.35 19.88
C PRO A 95 6.23 0.93 20.80
N HIS A 96 5.98 2.24 20.76
CA HIS A 96 4.94 2.88 21.58
C HIS A 96 3.55 2.47 21.07
N VAL A 97 3.37 2.48 19.75
CA VAL A 97 2.13 2.03 19.09
C VAL A 97 1.87 0.56 19.37
N LEU A 98 2.90 -0.30 19.29
CA LEU A 98 2.76 -1.73 19.58
C LEU A 98 2.53 -2.00 21.08
N PHE A 99 3.10 -1.19 21.98
CA PHE A 99 2.82 -1.26 23.41
C PHE A 99 1.34 -1.02 23.70
N VAL A 100 0.75 0.03 23.10
CA VAL A 100 -0.69 0.32 23.22
C VAL A 100 -1.54 -0.82 22.62
N ALA A 101 -1.11 -1.40 21.50
CA ALA A 101 -1.83 -2.50 20.86
C ALA A 101 -1.88 -3.78 21.72
N GLU A 102 -0.81 -4.06 22.46
CA GLU A 102 -0.67 -5.30 23.25
C GLU A 102 -1.26 -5.20 24.64
N TYR A 103 -1.00 -4.09 25.33
CA TYR A 103 -1.24 -3.98 26.77
C TYR A 103 -2.44 -3.10 27.13
N GLY A 104 -3.01 -2.38 26.16
CA GLY A 104 -4.05 -1.37 26.41
C GLY A 104 -5.49 -1.80 26.16
N LEU A 105 -5.73 -3.04 25.72
CA LEU A 105 -7.07 -3.47 25.27
C LEU A 105 -8.15 -3.41 26.37
N GLU A 106 -7.77 -3.53 27.64
CA GLU A 106 -8.69 -3.44 28.78
C GLU A 106 -8.83 -2.00 29.33
N HIS A 107 -8.12 -1.04 28.74
CA HIS A 107 -8.08 0.37 29.15
C HIS A 107 -8.44 1.29 27.97
N PHE A 108 -9.68 1.18 27.49
CA PHE A 108 -10.12 1.78 26.23
C PHE A 108 -9.81 3.29 26.12
N GLU A 109 -10.21 4.10 27.10
CA GLU A 109 -10.03 5.56 27.01
C GLU A 109 -8.56 6.01 27.04
N PRO A 110 -7.72 5.56 28.00
CA PRO A 110 -6.29 5.85 27.96
C PRO A 110 -5.64 5.42 26.63
N SER A 111 -6.03 4.26 26.10
CA SER A 111 -5.52 3.75 24.84
C SER A 111 -5.99 4.55 23.63
N MET A 112 -7.22 5.02 23.59
CA MET A 112 -7.71 5.87 22.49
C MET A 112 -7.03 7.24 22.52
N HIS A 113 -6.82 7.82 23.71
CA HIS A 113 -6.01 9.02 23.84
C HIS A 113 -4.57 8.80 23.34
N ALA A 114 -3.93 7.70 23.75
CA ALA A 114 -2.60 7.37 23.27
C ALA A 114 -2.52 7.18 21.75
N GLN A 115 -3.52 6.55 21.14
CA GLN A 115 -3.59 6.39 19.69
C GLN A 115 -3.75 7.74 18.97
N TYR A 116 -4.58 8.63 19.50
CA TYR A 116 -4.75 9.99 18.99
C TYR A 116 -3.44 10.79 18.99
N VAL A 117 -2.67 10.69 20.08
CA VAL A 117 -1.37 11.39 20.17
C VAL A 117 -0.32 10.73 19.27
N LEU A 118 -0.19 9.40 19.31
CA LEU A 118 0.84 8.68 18.57
C LEU A 118 0.64 8.74 17.06
N THR A 119 -0.60 8.78 16.57
CA THR A 119 -0.86 8.84 15.13
C THR A 119 -0.33 10.14 14.50
N GLN A 120 -0.24 11.22 15.27
CA GLN A 120 0.29 12.52 14.85
C GLN A 120 1.83 12.58 14.88
N ARG A 121 2.51 11.54 15.41
CA ARG A 121 3.98 11.45 15.43
C ARG A 121 4.51 10.34 14.51
N PHE A 122 3.70 9.33 14.24
CA PHE A 122 4.03 8.20 13.38
C PHE A 122 2.80 7.68 12.63
N THR A 123 2.06 6.76 13.26
CA THR A 123 0.77 6.23 12.80
C THR A 123 0.27 5.24 13.84
N ALA A 124 -1.02 5.27 14.18
CA ALA A 124 -1.66 4.24 15.01
C ALA A 124 -2.31 3.12 14.18
N GLU A 125 -2.11 3.09 12.85
CA GLU A 125 -2.81 2.19 11.92
C GLU A 125 -2.64 0.70 12.22
N PHE A 126 -1.56 0.31 12.90
CA PHE A 126 -1.33 -1.07 13.35
C PHE A 126 -2.04 -1.39 14.67
N SER A 127 -2.12 -0.41 15.58
CA SER A 127 -2.66 -0.59 16.93
C SER A 127 -4.19 -0.58 16.94
N ILE A 128 -4.81 0.39 16.25
CA ILE A 128 -6.26 0.60 16.23
C ILE A 128 -7.05 -0.63 15.75
N ARG A 129 -6.40 -1.49 14.97
CA ARG A 129 -6.99 -2.72 14.43
C ARG A 129 -7.37 -3.70 15.52
N ARG A 130 -6.59 -3.81 16.60
CA ARG A 130 -6.94 -4.69 17.72
C ARG A 130 -8.14 -4.15 18.50
N TYR A 131 -8.30 -2.83 18.56
CA TYR A 131 -9.48 -2.21 19.16
C TYR A 131 -10.72 -2.35 18.26
N LEU A 132 -10.55 -2.29 16.94
CA LEU A 132 -11.64 -2.60 15.99
C LEU A 132 -12.10 -4.07 16.11
N GLU A 133 -11.21 -4.99 16.48
CA GLU A 133 -11.55 -6.40 16.71
C GLU A 133 -12.17 -6.64 18.09
N ARG A 134 -11.61 -6.04 19.15
CA ARG A 134 -12.04 -6.24 20.54
C ARG A 134 -13.27 -5.40 20.93
N HIS A 135 -13.32 -4.15 20.48
CA HIS A 135 -14.29 -3.12 20.84
C HIS A 135 -14.86 -2.42 19.59
N PRO A 136 -15.47 -3.16 18.64
CA PRO A 136 -15.82 -2.63 17.32
C PRO A 136 -16.73 -1.41 17.38
N ARG A 137 -17.81 -1.46 18.18
CA ARG A 137 -18.81 -0.39 18.28
C ARG A 137 -18.19 0.89 18.84
N ALA A 138 -17.51 0.79 19.99
CA ALA A 138 -16.88 1.93 20.65
C ALA A 138 -15.77 2.54 19.79
N THR A 139 -14.96 1.71 19.13
CA THR A 139 -13.88 2.19 18.26
C THR A 139 -14.43 2.88 17.03
N LEU A 140 -15.47 2.34 16.37
CA LEU A 140 -16.10 2.99 15.22
C LEU A 140 -16.75 4.33 15.59
N ALA A 141 -17.36 4.45 16.78
CA ALA A 141 -17.89 5.71 17.27
C ALA A 141 -16.78 6.77 17.44
N ARG A 142 -15.66 6.41 18.09
CA ARG A 142 -14.49 7.30 18.22
C ARG A 142 -13.91 7.70 16.86
N LEU A 143 -13.86 6.77 15.90
CA LEU A 143 -13.38 7.06 14.55
C LEU A 143 -14.33 7.98 13.76
N ALA A 144 -15.64 7.92 14.02
CA ALA A 144 -16.60 8.84 13.41
C ALA A 144 -16.39 10.27 13.91
N GLU A 145 -16.12 10.46 15.21
CA GLU A 145 -15.72 11.76 15.77
C GLU A 145 -14.43 12.26 15.09
N TRP A 146 -13.41 11.40 15.03
CA TRP A 146 -12.10 11.71 14.43
C TRP A 146 -12.13 11.96 12.92
N ALA A 147 -13.21 11.61 12.22
CA ALA A 147 -13.33 11.88 10.78
C ALA A 147 -13.37 13.38 10.46
N THR A 148 -13.68 14.22 11.45
CA THR A 148 -13.76 15.69 11.33
C THR A 148 -12.65 16.42 12.08
N ASP A 149 -11.67 15.68 12.61
CA ASP A 149 -10.58 16.23 13.42
C ASP A 149 -9.73 17.26 12.64
N PRO A 150 -9.24 18.35 13.24
CA PRO A 150 -8.36 19.31 12.55
C PRO A 150 -7.07 18.68 12.02
N SER A 151 -6.55 17.63 12.66
CA SER A 151 -5.31 16.96 12.27
C SER A 151 -5.53 15.99 11.09
N GLU A 152 -4.79 16.20 10.00
CA GLU A 152 -4.85 15.28 8.86
C GLU A 152 -4.35 13.86 9.20
N ASP A 153 -3.46 13.71 10.18
CA ASP A 153 -2.97 12.40 10.63
C ASP A 153 -4.05 11.58 11.34
N VAL A 154 -4.91 12.28 12.11
CA VAL A 154 -6.05 11.67 12.81
C VAL A 154 -7.13 11.29 11.81
N ARG A 155 -7.51 12.18 10.89
CA ARG A 155 -8.45 11.86 9.81
C ARG A 155 -7.93 10.74 8.91
N ARG A 156 -6.62 10.72 8.62
CA ARG A 156 -6.00 9.64 7.85
C ARG A 156 -6.04 8.31 8.60
N LEU A 157 -5.90 8.28 9.93
CA LEU A 157 -6.04 7.06 10.72
C LEU A 157 -7.44 6.45 10.59
N VAL A 158 -8.50 7.28 10.55
CA VAL A 158 -9.89 6.81 10.38
C VAL A 158 -10.01 5.96 9.11
N SER A 159 -9.48 6.45 7.98
CA SER A 159 -9.48 5.70 6.72
C SER A 159 -8.46 4.56 6.73
N GLU A 160 -7.21 4.79 7.17
CA GLU A 160 -6.12 3.82 7.00
C GLU A 160 -6.25 2.64 7.97
N GLY A 161 -6.58 2.92 9.23
CA GLY A 161 -6.73 1.93 10.29
C GLY A 161 -7.87 0.94 10.02
N THR A 162 -8.92 1.40 9.33
CA THR A 162 -10.11 0.59 8.99
C THR A 162 -9.97 -0.16 7.66
N ARG A 163 -8.83 -0.05 6.95
CA ARG A 163 -8.61 -0.78 5.69
C ARG A 163 -8.78 -2.29 5.87
N PRO A 164 -9.62 -2.97 5.07
CA PRO A 164 -9.78 -4.43 5.16
C PRO A 164 -8.47 -5.19 4.88
N ARG A 165 -7.62 -4.65 4.00
CA ARG A 165 -6.39 -5.29 3.49
C ARG A 165 -5.14 -4.40 3.64
N LEU A 166 -4.98 -3.77 4.81
CA LEU A 166 -3.81 -2.95 5.11
C LEU A 166 -2.50 -3.77 4.96
N PRO A 167 -1.50 -3.28 4.20
CA PRO A 167 -0.19 -3.93 4.13
C PRO A 167 0.47 -4.06 5.50
N TRP A 168 1.25 -5.12 5.69
CA TRP A 168 1.99 -5.42 6.93
C TRP A 168 1.15 -5.65 8.19
N ALA A 169 -0.19 -5.56 8.10
CA ALA A 169 -1.11 -5.86 9.18
C ALA A 169 -1.98 -7.08 8.84
N ALA A 170 -2.53 -7.73 9.87
CA ALA A 170 -3.58 -8.72 9.69
C ALA A 170 -4.82 -8.09 9.02
N ARG A 171 -5.54 -8.87 8.20
CA ARG A 171 -6.78 -8.40 7.56
C ARG A 171 -7.89 -8.29 8.60
N LEU A 172 -8.67 -7.21 8.55
CA LEU A 172 -9.90 -7.09 9.33
C LEU A 172 -10.98 -7.88 8.62
N ARG A 173 -11.11 -9.18 8.96
CA ARG A 173 -12.01 -10.11 8.25
C ARG A 173 -13.47 -9.66 8.31
N ALA A 174 -13.90 -9.08 9.43
CA ALA A 174 -15.25 -8.54 9.58
C ALA A 174 -15.54 -7.44 8.54
N PHE A 175 -14.60 -6.51 8.32
CA PHE A 175 -14.76 -5.45 7.31
C PHE A 175 -14.51 -5.93 5.88
N GLN A 176 -13.77 -7.02 5.70
CA GLN A 176 -13.69 -7.69 4.41
C GLN A 176 -15.02 -8.38 4.07
N ALA A 177 -15.74 -8.93 5.06
CA ALA A 177 -17.05 -9.55 4.86
C ALA A 177 -18.15 -8.50 4.68
N ASP A 178 -18.18 -7.47 5.52
CA ASP A 178 -19.12 -6.35 5.45
C ASP A 178 -18.39 -4.99 5.54
N PRO A 179 -18.19 -4.29 4.41
CA PRO A 179 -17.47 -3.03 4.37
C PRO A 179 -18.35 -1.82 4.71
N ARG A 180 -19.66 -1.98 4.98
CA ARG A 180 -20.58 -0.84 5.21
C ARG A 180 -20.15 0.08 6.36
N PRO A 181 -19.67 -0.41 7.52
CA PRO A 181 -19.18 0.47 8.58
C PRO A 181 -17.98 1.31 8.15
N VAL A 182 -17.11 0.74 7.30
CA VAL A 182 -15.95 1.45 6.75
C VAL A 182 -16.41 2.51 5.75
N LEU A 183 -17.32 2.17 4.83
CA LEU A 183 -17.86 3.12 3.86
C LEU A 183 -18.55 4.31 4.53
N ALA A 184 -19.24 4.11 5.66
CA ALA A 184 -19.84 5.19 6.43
C ALA A 184 -18.79 6.21 6.90
N LEU A 185 -17.61 5.75 7.34
CA LEU A 185 -16.49 6.63 7.69
C LEU A 185 -15.87 7.30 6.46
N LEU A 186 -15.72 6.57 5.36
CA LEU A 186 -15.17 7.13 4.12
C LEU A 186 -16.07 8.20 3.50
N GLU A 187 -17.38 8.15 3.73
CA GLU A 187 -18.33 9.16 3.26
C GLU A 187 -18.03 10.56 3.83
N TRP A 188 -17.56 10.64 5.09
CA TRP A 188 -17.09 11.88 5.72
C TRP A 188 -15.78 12.39 5.10
N LEU A 189 -14.92 11.48 4.63
CA LEU A 189 -13.56 11.80 4.17
C LEU A 189 -13.43 11.94 2.64
N LYS A 190 -14.52 11.71 1.88
CA LYS A 190 -14.49 11.69 0.40
C LYS A 190 -14.14 13.04 -0.23
N ASP A 191 -14.21 14.13 0.54
CA ASP A 191 -13.89 15.51 0.14
C ASP A 191 -12.78 16.14 0.98
N ASP A 192 -12.01 15.32 1.71
CA ASP A 192 -10.97 15.83 2.61
C ASP A 192 -9.98 16.74 1.86
N PRO A 193 -9.59 17.91 2.40
CA PRO A 193 -8.65 18.83 1.74
C PRO A 193 -7.22 18.28 1.66
N SER A 194 -6.85 17.29 2.48
CA SER A 194 -5.52 16.68 2.47
C SER A 194 -5.39 15.57 1.41
N LEU A 195 -4.39 15.69 0.53
CA LEU A 195 -4.03 14.60 -0.39
C LEU A 195 -3.58 13.33 0.36
N TYR A 196 -3.00 13.47 1.55
CA TYR A 196 -2.57 12.35 2.38
C TYR A 196 -3.77 11.52 2.85
N VAL A 197 -4.83 12.17 3.32
CA VAL A 197 -6.11 11.52 3.67
C VAL A 197 -6.77 10.93 2.42
N ARG A 198 -6.91 11.69 1.33
CA ARG A 198 -7.54 11.22 0.08
C ARG A 198 -6.86 9.98 -0.50
N ARG A 199 -5.53 9.88 -0.41
CA ARG A 199 -4.78 8.68 -0.80
C ARG A 199 -5.19 7.46 0.03
N SER A 200 -5.38 7.63 1.33
CA SER A 200 -5.87 6.57 2.21
C SER A 200 -7.28 6.13 1.82
N VAL A 201 -8.20 7.09 1.63
CA VAL A 201 -9.60 6.83 1.24
C VAL A 201 -9.64 6.02 -0.06
N ALA A 202 -8.88 6.44 -1.07
CA ALA A 202 -8.80 5.75 -2.35
C ALA A 202 -8.13 4.36 -2.26
N ASN A 203 -7.21 4.15 -1.32
CA ASN A 203 -6.63 2.83 -1.06
C ASN A 203 -7.61 1.91 -0.34
N ASN A 204 -8.36 2.44 0.63
CA ASN A 204 -9.38 1.71 1.36
C ASN A 204 -10.52 1.27 0.42
N LEU A 205 -11.05 2.20 -0.39
CA LEU A 205 -12.08 1.89 -1.37
C LEU A 205 -11.60 0.86 -2.43
N ASN A 206 -10.33 0.94 -2.86
CA ASN A 206 -9.74 -0.09 -3.72
C ASN A 206 -9.61 -1.46 -3.02
N ASP A 207 -9.35 -1.49 -1.71
CA ASP A 207 -9.31 -2.74 -0.95
C ASP A 207 -10.70 -3.36 -0.85
N ILE A 208 -11.75 -2.56 -0.61
CA ILE A 208 -13.15 -3.01 -0.63
C ILE A 208 -13.49 -3.65 -1.98
N GLY A 209 -13.16 -3.00 -3.10
CA GLY A 209 -13.46 -3.51 -4.45
C GLY A 209 -12.65 -4.73 -4.91
N LYS A 210 -11.79 -5.30 -4.06
CA LYS A 210 -11.19 -6.62 -4.29
C LYS A 210 -12.14 -7.76 -3.91
N ASP A 211 -13.02 -7.52 -2.95
CA ASP A 211 -14.00 -8.49 -2.45
C ASP A 211 -15.44 -8.11 -2.85
N HIS A 212 -15.72 -6.80 -2.94
CA HIS A 212 -17.05 -6.25 -3.24
C HIS A 212 -17.01 -5.35 -4.48
N PRO A 213 -16.76 -5.91 -5.69
CA PRO A 213 -16.60 -5.11 -6.91
C PRO A 213 -17.87 -4.32 -7.26
N ALA A 214 -19.06 -4.89 -7.11
CA ALA A 214 -20.32 -4.19 -7.38
C ALA A 214 -20.50 -2.96 -6.48
N LEU A 215 -20.22 -3.10 -5.17
CA LEU A 215 -20.31 -2.01 -4.21
C LEU A 215 -19.28 -0.90 -4.47
N LEU A 216 -18.07 -1.26 -4.93
CA LEU A 216 -17.08 -0.30 -5.41
C LEU A 216 -17.63 0.53 -6.57
N ILE A 217 -18.25 -0.11 -7.56
CA ILE A 217 -18.83 0.57 -8.73
C ILE A 217 -19.99 1.47 -8.32
N GLU A 218 -20.90 0.98 -7.49
CA GLU A 218 -22.03 1.76 -6.96
C GLU A 218 -21.54 3.02 -6.22
N THR A 219 -20.59 2.85 -5.29
CA THR A 219 -20.01 3.95 -4.52
C THR A 219 -19.30 4.94 -5.44
N ALA A 220 -18.49 4.45 -6.38
CA ALA A 220 -17.78 5.30 -7.35
C ALA A 220 -18.76 6.11 -8.22
N ARG A 221 -19.86 5.50 -8.68
CA ARG A 221 -20.91 6.18 -9.44
C ARG A 221 -21.55 7.30 -8.63
N ARG A 222 -21.96 7.00 -7.38
CA ARG A 222 -22.54 8.00 -6.46
C ARG A 222 -21.56 9.15 -6.21
N TRP A 223 -20.30 8.83 -5.93
CA TRP A 223 -19.28 9.83 -5.63
C TRP A 223 -18.86 10.66 -6.85
N LEU A 224 -19.08 10.20 -8.08
CA LEU A 224 -18.81 11.01 -9.28
C LEU A 224 -19.90 12.05 -9.57
N GLY A 225 -21.09 11.93 -8.96
CA GLY A 225 -22.14 12.95 -9.03
C GLY A 225 -21.66 14.27 -8.42
N GLU A 226 -21.76 15.36 -9.19
CA GLU A 226 -21.32 16.73 -8.82
C GLU A 226 -19.93 16.80 -8.17
N ALA A 227 -19.03 15.90 -8.57
CA ALA A 227 -17.77 15.72 -7.88
C ALA A 227 -16.77 16.87 -8.10
N THR A 228 -16.08 17.26 -7.04
CA THR A 228 -14.85 18.08 -7.12
C THR A 228 -13.74 17.32 -7.85
N GLU A 229 -12.67 18.02 -8.25
CA GLU A 229 -11.54 17.37 -8.91
C GLU A 229 -10.85 16.36 -7.97
N GLU A 230 -10.78 16.70 -6.69
CA GLU A 230 -10.26 15.88 -5.60
C GLU A 230 -11.04 14.58 -5.44
N ARG A 231 -12.38 14.65 -5.43
CA ARG A 231 -13.23 13.46 -5.34
C ARG A 231 -13.12 12.60 -6.60
N ARG A 232 -13.06 13.22 -7.79
CA ARG A 232 -12.77 12.49 -9.05
C ARG A 232 -11.40 11.81 -9.00
N TRP A 233 -10.40 12.42 -8.38
CA TRP A 233 -9.08 11.82 -8.17
C TRP A 233 -9.17 10.58 -7.27
N ILE A 234 -9.92 10.64 -6.16
CA ILE A 234 -10.13 9.49 -5.26
C ILE A 234 -10.74 8.33 -6.04
N VAL A 235 -11.84 8.58 -6.78
CA VAL A 235 -12.52 7.54 -7.55
C VAL A 235 -11.60 6.92 -8.61
N ARG A 236 -10.87 7.74 -9.38
CA ARG A 236 -9.87 7.26 -10.36
C ARG A 236 -8.84 6.34 -9.71
N HIS A 237 -8.30 6.74 -8.55
CA HIS A 237 -7.30 5.94 -7.85
C HIS A 237 -7.91 4.68 -7.24
N ALA A 238 -9.13 4.75 -6.70
CA ALA A 238 -9.84 3.61 -6.12
C ALA A 238 -10.17 2.52 -7.17
N LEU A 239 -10.54 2.90 -8.39
CA LEU A 239 -10.89 1.99 -9.48
C LEU A 239 -9.67 1.32 -10.14
N ARG A 240 -8.42 1.68 -9.79
CA ARG A 240 -7.20 1.25 -10.49
C ARG A 240 -7.07 -0.26 -10.64
N SER A 241 -7.48 -1.05 -9.63
CA SER A 241 -7.43 -2.50 -9.69
C SER A 241 -8.54 -3.06 -10.58
N ALA A 242 -9.76 -2.53 -10.52
CA ALA A 242 -10.87 -2.93 -11.38
C ALA A 242 -10.57 -2.65 -12.86
N VAL A 243 -10.03 -1.45 -13.16
CA VAL A 243 -9.56 -1.07 -14.49
C VAL A 243 -8.49 -2.05 -15.01
N LYS A 244 -7.51 -2.43 -14.17
CA LYS A 244 -6.49 -3.43 -14.56
C LYS A 244 -7.08 -4.82 -14.80
N ARG A 245 -8.22 -5.16 -14.19
CA ARG A 245 -8.95 -6.41 -14.48
C ARG A 245 -9.76 -6.32 -15.78
N GLY A 246 -9.92 -5.14 -16.36
CA GLY A 246 -10.76 -4.91 -17.54
C GLY A 246 -12.25 -4.77 -17.21
N ASP A 247 -12.58 -4.37 -15.98
CA ASP A 247 -13.96 -4.15 -15.54
C ASP A 247 -14.64 -3.05 -16.38
N ALA A 248 -15.70 -3.42 -17.09
CA ALA A 248 -16.32 -2.55 -18.09
C ALA A 248 -17.03 -1.34 -17.45
N GLU A 249 -17.64 -1.53 -16.28
CA GLU A 249 -18.32 -0.45 -15.57
C GLU A 249 -17.28 0.51 -14.95
N ALA A 250 -16.20 -0.01 -14.36
CA ALA A 250 -15.12 0.83 -13.84
C ALA A 250 -14.50 1.70 -14.96
N LEU A 251 -14.28 1.10 -16.13
CA LEU A 251 -13.77 1.80 -17.30
C LEU A 251 -14.74 2.87 -17.80
N ALA A 252 -16.03 2.54 -17.91
CA ALA A 252 -17.08 3.46 -18.32
C ALA A 252 -17.18 4.68 -17.39
N LEU A 253 -17.13 4.47 -16.06
CA LEU A 253 -17.13 5.55 -15.06
C LEU A 253 -15.96 6.52 -15.23
N LEU A 254 -14.83 6.06 -15.80
CA LEU A 254 -13.67 6.91 -16.07
C LEU A 254 -13.67 7.52 -17.47
N GLY A 255 -14.75 7.33 -18.23
CA GLY A 255 -14.90 7.82 -19.61
C GLY A 255 -14.26 6.92 -20.66
N TYR A 256 -13.94 5.66 -20.31
CA TYR A 256 -13.47 4.64 -21.23
C TYR A 256 -14.59 3.63 -21.49
N GLY A 257 -15.60 4.03 -22.25
CA GLY A 257 -16.64 3.13 -22.70
C GLY A 257 -16.11 2.02 -23.62
N ARG A 258 -17.01 1.23 -24.19
CA ARG A 258 -16.63 0.24 -25.22
C ARG A 258 -15.85 0.94 -26.33
N ALA A 259 -14.59 0.54 -26.53
CA ALA A 259 -13.83 0.99 -27.69
C ALA A 259 -14.57 0.54 -28.95
N GLY A 260 -14.72 1.45 -29.92
CA GLY A 260 -15.23 1.13 -31.24
C GLY A 260 -14.19 0.39 -32.08
N SER A 261 -14.23 0.58 -33.41
CA SER A 261 -13.32 -0.13 -34.31
C SER A 261 -11.87 0.32 -34.13
N VAL A 262 -11.03 -0.54 -33.56
CA VAL A 262 -9.58 -0.35 -33.39
C VAL A 262 -8.83 -1.53 -33.99
N ALA A 263 -7.64 -1.27 -34.55
CA ALA A 263 -6.75 -2.31 -35.05
C ALA A 263 -5.32 -2.12 -34.52
N LEU A 264 -4.57 -3.21 -34.49
CA LEU A 264 -3.16 -3.20 -34.14
C LEU A 264 -2.31 -3.43 -35.39
N ARG A 265 -1.26 -2.62 -35.56
CA ARG A 265 -0.30 -2.74 -36.66
C ARG A 265 1.13 -2.71 -36.11
N ARG A 266 2.09 -3.12 -36.95
CA ARG A 266 3.53 -3.07 -36.66
C ARG A 266 3.88 -3.62 -35.26
N ILE A 267 3.31 -4.79 -34.93
CA ILE A 267 3.53 -5.41 -33.63
C ILE A 267 4.97 -5.90 -33.55
N GLU A 268 5.63 -5.57 -32.44
CA GLU A 268 7.03 -5.86 -32.18
C GLU A 268 7.17 -6.46 -30.78
N ILE A 269 7.78 -7.63 -30.69
CA ILE A 269 8.19 -8.25 -29.43
C ILE A 269 9.62 -8.75 -29.63
N ALA A 270 10.59 -7.97 -29.13
CA ALA A 270 12.01 -8.23 -29.40
C ALA A 270 12.90 -7.91 -28.19
N PRO A 271 13.97 -8.70 -27.94
CA PRO A 271 14.30 -9.95 -28.63
C PRO A 271 13.39 -11.12 -28.22
N SER A 272 13.29 -12.14 -29.08
CA SER A 272 12.71 -13.46 -28.76
C SER A 272 13.43 -14.52 -29.60
N PRO A 273 14.12 -15.50 -28.99
CA PRO A 273 14.20 -15.78 -27.56
C PRO A 273 14.94 -14.68 -26.77
N VAL A 274 14.64 -14.57 -25.47
CA VAL A 274 15.26 -13.61 -24.54
C VAL A 274 15.63 -14.29 -23.23
N SER A 275 16.81 -14.01 -22.67
CA SER A 275 17.28 -14.64 -21.43
C SER A 275 16.77 -13.93 -20.17
N ILE A 276 16.51 -14.72 -19.11
CA ILE A 276 16.32 -14.19 -17.75
C ILE A 276 17.49 -13.28 -17.38
N GLY A 277 17.18 -12.13 -16.77
CA GLY A 277 18.16 -11.05 -16.51
C GLY A 277 18.16 -9.93 -17.54
N SER A 278 17.63 -10.18 -18.74
CA SER A 278 17.63 -9.22 -19.86
C SER A 278 16.38 -8.34 -19.90
N VAL A 279 16.22 -7.59 -20.98
CA VAL A 279 15.05 -6.73 -21.24
C VAL A 279 14.39 -7.16 -22.55
N VAL A 280 13.06 -7.20 -22.56
CA VAL A 280 12.24 -7.36 -23.78
C VAL A 280 11.49 -6.05 -24.05
N THR A 281 11.47 -5.63 -25.31
CA THR A 281 10.69 -4.51 -25.82
C THR A 281 9.42 -5.05 -26.47
N ILE A 282 8.28 -4.50 -26.06
CA ILE A 282 6.98 -4.81 -26.65
C ILE A 282 6.41 -3.50 -27.18
N ALA A 283 6.02 -3.45 -28.45
CA ALA A 283 5.44 -2.27 -29.06
C ALA A 283 4.43 -2.61 -30.17
N CYS A 284 3.51 -1.69 -30.44
CA CYS A 284 2.55 -1.80 -31.54
C CYS A 284 2.00 -0.41 -31.88
N ASP A 285 1.41 -0.28 -33.07
CA ASP A 285 0.62 0.87 -33.47
C ASP A 285 -0.85 0.58 -33.17
N LEU A 286 -1.48 1.40 -32.33
CA LEU A 286 -2.92 1.37 -32.11
C LEU A 286 -3.59 2.34 -33.08
N VAL A 287 -4.48 1.82 -33.94
CA VAL A 287 -5.16 2.58 -35.00
C VAL A 287 -6.63 2.72 -34.68
N ASN A 288 -7.14 3.95 -34.69
CA ASN A 288 -8.56 4.23 -34.63
C ASN A 288 -9.16 4.09 -36.05
N HIS A 289 -9.94 3.04 -36.28
CA HIS A 289 -10.65 2.84 -37.55
C HIS A 289 -12.05 3.48 -37.57
N ALA A 290 -12.47 4.14 -36.49
CA ALA A 290 -13.69 4.94 -36.50
C ALA A 290 -13.51 6.26 -37.26
N THR A 291 -14.64 6.84 -37.64
CA THR A 291 -14.74 8.19 -38.24
C THR A 291 -14.82 9.29 -37.18
N VAL A 292 -14.78 8.94 -35.90
CA VAL A 292 -14.82 9.88 -34.77
C VAL A 292 -13.62 9.67 -33.85
N PRO A 293 -13.17 10.71 -33.12
CA PRO A 293 -12.18 10.56 -32.07
C PRO A 293 -12.63 9.57 -30.99
N GLN A 294 -11.67 8.87 -30.39
CA GLN A 294 -11.93 7.88 -29.34
C GLN A 294 -11.00 8.07 -28.16
N ARG A 295 -11.56 8.00 -26.95
CA ARG A 295 -10.79 7.97 -25.72
C ARG A 295 -10.45 6.52 -25.35
N LEU A 296 -9.18 6.18 -25.45
CA LEU A 296 -8.67 4.82 -25.31
C LEU A 296 -7.69 4.73 -24.13
N LEU A 297 -7.95 3.79 -23.23
CA LEU A 297 -7.00 3.35 -22.22
C LEU A 297 -6.33 2.07 -22.70
N ALA A 298 -5.04 2.16 -22.99
CA ALA A 298 -4.22 1.03 -23.36
C ALA A 298 -3.37 0.57 -22.17
N ASP A 299 -3.50 -0.69 -21.80
CA ASP A 299 -2.65 -1.38 -20.81
C ASP A 299 -2.01 -2.62 -21.43
N LEU A 300 -0.83 -3.02 -20.95
CA LEU A 300 -0.14 -4.21 -21.43
C LEU A 300 -0.36 -5.37 -20.46
N ARG A 301 -0.84 -6.51 -20.95
CA ARG A 301 -0.97 -7.75 -20.16
C ARG A 301 0.07 -8.76 -20.62
N VAL A 302 0.89 -9.24 -19.67
CA VAL A 302 1.81 -10.35 -19.89
C VAL A 302 1.37 -11.53 -19.03
N SER A 303 1.11 -12.67 -19.66
CA SER A 303 0.83 -13.93 -18.98
C SER A 303 2.15 -14.64 -18.70
N TYR A 304 2.67 -14.46 -17.48
CA TYR A 304 3.95 -15.03 -17.08
C TYR A 304 3.81 -16.49 -16.69
N VAL A 305 4.67 -17.34 -17.26
CA VAL A 305 4.81 -18.74 -16.88
C VAL A 305 5.34 -18.83 -15.44
N LYS A 306 4.77 -19.76 -14.67
CA LYS A 306 5.14 -20.05 -13.28
C LYS A 306 5.89 -21.38 -13.17
N ALA A 307 6.45 -21.66 -12.00
CA ALA A 307 7.16 -22.90 -11.70
C ALA A 307 6.36 -24.17 -12.07
N ASN A 308 5.03 -24.14 -11.89
CA ASN A 308 4.13 -25.24 -12.18
C ASN A 308 3.62 -25.27 -13.63
N GLY A 309 4.22 -24.50 -14.54
CA GLY A 309 3.80 -24.40 -15.94
C GLY A 309 2.55 -23.56 -16.21
N THR A 310 1.80 -23.16 -15.18
CA THR A 310 0.64 -22.27 -15.36
C THR A 310 1.06 -20.86 -15.77
N ALA A 311 0.17 -20.14 -16.45
CA ALA A 311 0.40 -18.75 -16.84
C ALA A 311 -0.48 -17.80 -16.03
N THR A 312 0.13 -16.77 -15.44
CA THR A 312 -0.59 -15.79 -14.60
C THR A 312 -0.50 -14.38 -15.21
N PRO A 313 -1.61 -13.66 -15.36
CA PRO A 313 -1.61 -12.36 -15.99
C PRO A 313 -1.01 -11.29 -15.06
N LYS A 314 -0.17 -10.43 -15.63
CA LYS A 314 0.29 -9.19 -15.02
C LYS A 314 -0.01 -8.02 -15.95
N VAL A 315 -0.80 -7.08 -15.46
CA VAL A 315 -1.16 -5.85 -16.21
C VAL A 315 -0.25 -4.69 -15.82
N PHE A 316 0.35 -4.05 -16.82
CA PHE A 316 1.18 -2.87 -16.73
C PHE A 316 0.43 -1.69 -17.37
N LYS A 317 0.44 -0.54 -16.70
CA LYS A 317 -0.07 0.70 -17.30
C LYS A 317 0.79 1.11 -18.50
N LEU A 318 0.16 1.47 -19.62
CA LEU A 318 0.83 2.12 -20.75
C LEU A 318 0.38 3.58 -20.87
N LYS A 319 -0.77 3.84 -21.48
CA LYS A 319 -1.17 5.20 -21.87
C LYS A 319 -2.68 5.31 -21.98
N ALA A 320 -3.23 6.42 -21.48
CA ALA A 320 -4.53 6.92 -21.89
C ALA A 320 -4.32 7.91 -23.04
N VAL A 321 -5.08 7.77 -24.11
CA VAL A 321 -4.96 8.59 -25.32
C VAL A 321 -6.35 8.97 -25.83
N GLU A 322 -6.49 10.21 -26.24
CA GLU A 322 -7.56 10.61 -27.14
C GLU A 322 -7.03 10.50 -28.57
N LEU A 323 -7.52 9.51 -29.31
CA LEU A 323 -7.02 9.15 -30.62
C LEU A 323 -8.00 9.66 -31.69
N PRO A 324 -7.62 10.66 -32.52
CA PRO A 324 -8.48 11.18 -33.58
C PRO A 324 -8.96 10.09 -34.54
N ALA A 325 -10.01 10.40 -35.30
CA ALA A 325 -10.51 9.53 -36.36
C ALA A 325 -9.39 9.15 -37.33
N ARG A 326 -9.31 7.88 -37.72
CA ARG A 326 -8.31 7.34 -38.68
C ARG A 326 -6.84 7.51 -38.26
N ALA A 327 -6.55 8.05 -37.07
CA ALA A 327 -5.20 8.25 -36.59
C ALA A 327 -4.61 6.97 -35.98
N ALA A 328 -3.29 6.94 -35.89
CA ALA A 328 -2.53 5.88 -35.24
C ALA A 328 -1.59 6.46 -34.18
N VAL A 329 -1.32 5.68 -33.13
CA VAL A 329 -0.34 6.03 -32.09
C VAL A 329 0.55 4.83 -31.78
N ARG A 330 1.87 5.06 -31.72
CA ARG A 330 2.84 4.05 -31.27
C ARG A 330 2.74 3.90 -29.76
N LEU A 331 2.55 2.68 -29.30
CA LEU A 331 2.56 2.30 -27.89
C LEU A 331 3.67 1.28 -27.66
N GLY A 332 4.32 1.34 -26.50
CA GLY A 332 5.32 0.33 -26.16
C GLY A 332 5.80 0.39 -24.72
N LYS A 333 6.46 -0.68 -24.30
CA LYS A 333 7.08 -0.81 -22.98
C LYS A 333 8.28 -1.73 -23.04
N ARG A 334 9.34 -1.34 -22.32
CA ARG A 334 10.47 -2.20 -22.01
C ARG A 334 10.21 -2.90 -20.67
N LEU A 335 10.35 -4.22 -20.65
CA LEU A 335 10.16 -5.04 -19.46
C LEU A 335 11.51 -5.66 -19.06
N SER A 336 11.98 -5.34 -17.86
CA SER A 336 13.08 -6.08 -17.23
C SER A 336 12.58 -7.48 -16.80
N LEU A 337 13.37 -8.48 -17.17
CA LEU A 337 13.19 -9.89 -16.83
C LEU A 337 14.23 -10.33 -15.78
N SER A 338 14.80 -9.39 -15.03
CA SER A 338 15.65 -9.68 -13.88
C SER A 338 14.83 -10.34 -12.78
N GLN A 339 15.47 -11.22 -12.00
CA GLN A 339 14.81 -11.81 -10.84
C GLN A 339 14.56 -10.74 -9.78
N LEU A 340 13.36 -10.73 -9.22
CA LEU A 340 12.93 -9.79 -8.20
C LEU A 340 12.43 -10.56 -6.98
N THR A 341 12.61 -10.00 -5.79
CA THR A 341 12.02 -10.56 -4.55
C THR A 341 10.50 -10.72 -4.63
N THR A 342 9.84 -9.87 -5.42
CA THR A 342 8.38 -9.88 -5.62
C THR A 342 7.94 -10.69 -6.84
N ARG A 343 8.87 -11.17 -7.67
CA ARG A 343 8.57 -11.90 -8.91
C ARG A 343 9.76 -12.70 -9.40
N THR A 344 9.59 -14.01 -9.37
CA THR A 344 10.46 -14.96 -10.05
C THR A 344 9.96 -15.21 -11.47
N HIS A 345 10.85 -15.10 -12.45
CA HIS A 345 10.62 -15.44 -13.85
C HIS A 345 11.07 -16.88 -14.11
N TYR A 346 10.31 -17.60 -14.94
CA TYR A 346 10.57 -18.98 -15.32
C TYR A 346 10.70 -19.06 -16.85
N PRO A 347 11.55 -19.95 -17.39
CA PRO A 347 11.61 -20.18 -18.83
C PRO A 347 10.26 -20.64 -19.41
N GLY A 348 10.03 -20.38 -20.69
CA GLY A 348 8.83 -20.80 -21.43
C GLY A 348 8.21 -19.70 -22.27
N LEU A 349 7.09 -20.02 -22.93
CA LEU A 349 6.40 -19.12 -23.84
C LEU A 349 5.46 -18.18 -23.07
N HIS A 350 5.75 -16.89 -23.14
CA HIS A 350 5.02 -15.84 -22.45
C HIS A 350 4.09 -15.11 -23.41
N ARG A 351 2.77 -15.13 -23.14
CA ARG A 351 1.77 -14.44 -23.98
C ARG A 351 1.68 -12.96 -23.65
N VAL A 352 1.53 -12.14 -24.68
CA VAL A 352 1.44 -10.69 -24.58
C VAL A 352 0.16 -10.22 -25.26
N GLU A 353 -0.60 -9.36 -24.56
CA GLU A 353 -1.85 -8.79 -25.05
C GLU A 353 -1.89 -7.29 -24.75
N LEU A 354 -2.46 -6.50 -25.66
CA LEU A 354 -2.85 -5.12 -25.41
C LEU A 354 -4.30 -5.11 -24.92
N LEU A 355 -4.56 -4.53 -23.76
CA LEU A 355 -5.90 -4.27 -23.28
C LEU A 355 -6.32 -2.87 -23.72
N VAL A 356 -7.30 -2.76 -24.62
CA VAL A 356 -7.86 -1.48 -25.06
C VAL A 356 -9.26 -1.33 -24.48
N ASN A 357 -9.44 -0.36 -23.58
CA ASN A 357 -10.66 -0.21 -22.77
C ASN A 357 -11.10 -1.56 -22.18
N GLY A 358 -10.13 -2.30 -21.60
CA GLY A 358 -10.36 -3.59 -20.95
C GLY A 358 -10.46 -4.79 -21.90
N ARG A 359 -10.64 -4.59 -23.21
CA ARG A 359 -10.73 -5.69 -24.18
C ARG A 359 -9.34 -6.17 -24.60
N PRO A 360 -9.08 -7.49 -24.56
CA PRO A 360 -7.78 -8.02 -24.96
C PRO A 360 -7.64 -8.12 -26.48
N HIS A 361 -6.48 -7.70 -26.97
CA HIS A 361 -6.01 -7.88 -28.33
C HIS A 361 -4.64 -8.59 -28.29
N SER A 362 -4.49 -9.70 -29.00
CA SER A 362 -3.24 -10.45 -29.00
C SER A 362 -2.11 -9.65 -29.66
N LEU A 363 -0.96 -9.57 -28.99
CA LEU A 363 0.29 -9.08 -29.57
C LEU A 363 1.23 -10.23 -29.96
N GLY A 364 0.94 -11.47 -29.54
CA GLY A 364 1.79 -12.63 -29.76
C GLY A 364 2.49 -13.10 -28.49
N THR A 365 3.71 -13.60 -28.63
CA THR A 365 4.46 -14.25 -27.55
C THR A 365 5.95 -13.91 -27.60
N PHE A 366 6.64 -14.08 -26.48
CA PHE A 366 8.11 -14.21 -26.47
C PHE A 366 8.54 -15.48 -25.74
N HIS A 367 9.64 -16.08 -26.19
CA HIS A 367 10.24 -17.24 -25.53
C HIS A 367 11.29 -16.77 -24.52
N LEU A 368 11.01 -16.95 -23.23
CA LEU A 368 11.97 -16.70 -22.16
C LEU A 368 12.84 -17.94 -21.94
N ILE A 369 14.16 -17.77 -22.03
CA ILE A 369 15.13 -18.84 -21.77
C ILE A 369 15.89 -18.58 -20.46
N ALA A 370 16.54 -19.63 -19.94
CA ALA A 370 17.38 -19.51 -18.74
C ALA A 370 18.44 -18.41 -18.91
N ALA A 371 18.91 -17.87 -17.78
CA ALA A 371 20.01 -16.92 -17.80
C ALA A 371 21.22 -17.55 -18.50
N ALA A 372 21.88 -16.78 -19.37
CA ALA A 372 23.11 -17.24 -19.99
C ALA A 372 24.11 -17.63 -18.89
N ARG A 373 24.61 -18.88 -18.92
CA ARG A 373 25.74 -19.26 -18.07
C ARG A 373 26.88 -18.31 -18.42
N ARG A 374 27.37 -17.53 -17.45
CA ARG A 374 28.64 -16.82 -17.62
C ARG A 374 29.67 -17.88 -17.97
N ARG A 375 30.24 -17.85 -19.19
CA ARG A 375 31.47 -18.61 -19.46
C ARG A 375 32.48 -18.15 -18.41
N PRO A 376 33.15 -19.06 -17.67
CA PRO A 376 34.29 -18.65 -16.88
C PRO A 376 35.25 -17.95 -17.83
N THR A 377 35.60 -16.71 -17.51
CA THR A 377 36.73 -16.02 -18.14
C THR A 377 37.93 -16.94 -18.00
N SER A 378 38.40 -17.50 -19.12
CA SER A 378 39.69 -18.17 -19.17
C SER A 378 40.74 -17.18 -18.68
N ALA A 379 41.54 -17.64 -17.71
CA ALA A 379 42.58 -16.91 -17.01
C ALA A 379 43.63 -16.32 -17.96
#